data_AF-A0A7W4E4I3-F1
#
_entry.id   AF-A0A7W4E4I3-F1
#
_cell.length_a   1.000
_cell.length_b   1.000
_cell.length_c   1.000
_cell.angle_alpha   90.00
_cell.angle_beta   90.00
_cell.angle_gamma   90.00
#
_symmetry.space_group_name_H-M   'P 1'
#
loop_
_entity.id
_entity.type
_entity.pdbx_description
1 polymer ?
#
loop_
_entity_poly.entity_id
_entity_poly.type
_entity_poly.pdbx_seq_one_letter_code
_entity_poly.pdbx_strand_id
1 'polypeptide(L)'
;MSTNLAEIAIRDGLKLADEIKSATTESQLDELENKVEKYTIFLDDNFSYSNDSLPEDDRFCELSFYIYMALNEKRDHLEYYSARPKVISDGVQDFLNYLKSMEWT
;
A
#
# COMPACT_ATOMS: atom_id res chain seq x y z
N MET A 1 -13.48 -3.05 -16.97
CA MET A 1 -12.28 -3.84 -16.63
C MET A 1 -12.54 -5.34 -16.57
N SER A 2 -11.51 -6.17 -16.72
CA SER A 2 -11.63 -7.60 -16.40
C SER A 2 -11.78 -7.72 -14.88
N THR A 3 -12.92 -8.23 -14.41
CA THR A 3 -13.27 -8.41 -13.00
C THR A 3 -12.14 -9.11 -12.20
N ASN A 4 -11.35 -9.93 -12.90
CA ASN A 4 -10.21 -10.64 -12.37
C ASN A 4 -9.08 -9.72 -11.85
N LEU A 5 -8.75 -8.62 -12.54
CA LEU A 5 -7.66 -7.74 -12.11
C LEU A 5 -8.02 -6.99 -10.82
N ALA A 6 -9.25 -6.49 -10.71
CA ALA A 6 -9.73 -5.81 -9.52
C ALA A 6 -9.78 -6.77 -8.31
N GLU A 7 -10.26 -8.00 -8.51
CA GLU A 7 -10.25 -9.04 -7.47
C GLU A 7 -8.83 -9.39 -7.01
N ILE A 8 -7.86 -9.46 -7.93
CA ILE A 8 -6.45 -9.66 -7.60
C ILE A 8 -5.93 -8.48 -6.77
N ALA A 9 -6.18 -7.25 -7.20
CA ALA A 9 -5.74 -6.04 -6.51
C ALA A 9 -6.26 -6.00 -5.08
N ILE A 10 -7.58 -6.20 -4.90
CA ILE A 10 -8.21 -6.20 -3.57
C ILE A 10 -7.65 -7.32 -2.70
N ARG A 11 -7.59 -8.56 -3.22
CA ARG A 11 -7.11 -9.71 -2.44
C ARG A 11 -5.67 -9.53 -1.99
N ASP A 12 -4.79 -9.14 -2.91
CA ASP A 12 -3.37 -9.02 -2.63
C ASP A 12 -3.08 -7.80 -1.75
N GLY A 13 -3.81 -6.69 -1.96
CA GLY A 13 -3.78 -5.52 -1.08
C GLY A 13 -4.21 -5.84 0.35
N LEU A 14 -5.34 -6.53 0.55
CA LEU A 14 -5.79 -6.97 1.88
C LEU A 14 -4.76 -7.86 2.58
N LYS A 15 -4.17 -8.80 1.82
CA LYS A 15 -3.13 -9.69 2.34
C LYS A 15 -1.89 -8.91 2.79
N LEU A 16 -1.42 -7.97 1.97
CA LEU A 16 -0.26 -7.14 2.31
C LEU A 16 -0.55 -6.24 3.53
N ALA A 17 -1.73 -5.65 3.62
CA ALA A 17 -2.15 -4.85 4.77
C ALA A 17 -2.09 -5.68 6.07
N ASP A 18 -2.58 -6.92 6.06
CA ASP A 18 -2.52 -7.83 7.20
C ASP A 18 -1.08 -8.22 7.56
N GLU A 19 -0.23 -8.49 6.56
CA GLU A 19 1.19 -8.80 6.76
C GLU A 19 1.95 -7.60 7.38
N ILE A 20 1.76 -6.38 6.87
CA ILE A 20 2.35 -5.14 7.40
C ILE A 20 1.88 -4.92 8.84
N LYS A 21 0.56 -5.02 9.09
CA LYS A 21 -0.02 -4.83 10.43
C LYS A 21 0.56 -5.80 11.44
N SER A 22 0.75 -7.06 11.04
CA SER A 22 1.21 -8.15 11.89
C SER A 22 2.72 -8.16 12.12
N ALA A 23 3.50 -7.43 11.32
CA ALA A 23 4.94 -7.33 11.50
C ALA A 23 5.29 -6.75 12.88
N THR A 24 6.27 -7.36 13.54
CA THR A 24 6.76 -6.96 14.87
C THR A 24 8.25 -6.61 14.86
N THR A 25 8.94 -6.80 13.73
CA THR A 25 10.36 -6.45 13.55
C THR A 25 10.60 -5.74 12.22
N GLU A 26 11.64 -4.91 12.17
CA GLU A 26 12.06 -4.22 10.95
C GLU A 26 12.42 -5.20 9.83
N SER A 27 13.15 -6.28 10.16
CA SER A 27 13.49 -7.34 9.19
C SER A 27 12.26 -7.98 8.53
N GLN A 28 11.12 -8.08 9.23
CA GLN A 28 9.88 -8.55 8.60
C GLN A 28 9.32 -7.52 7.61
N LEU A 29 9.48 -6.22 7.87
CA LEU A 29 9.07 -5.16 6.95
C LEU A 29 9.98 -5.11 5.71
N ASP A 30 11.28 -5.34 5.87
CA ASP A 30 12.23 -5.40 4.75
C ASP A 30 11.87 -6.54 3.78
N GLU A 31 11.42 -7.68 4.31
CA GLU A 31 10.90 -8.79 3.48
C GLU A 31 9.62 -8.41 2.72
N LEU A 32 8.84 -7.46 3.24
CA LEU A 32 7.61 -6.97 2.60
C LEU A 32 7.87 -5.92 1.53
N GLU A 33 8.98 -5.17 1.57
CA GLU A 33 9.30 -4.14 0.57
C GLU A 33 9.23 -4.68 -0.86
N ASN A 34 9.86 -5.83 -1.11
CA ASN A 34 9.83 -6.48 -2.42
C ASN A 34 8.42 -6.91 -2.86
N LYS A 35 7.54 -7.23 -1.91
CA LYS A 35 6.16 -7.59 -2.22
C LYS A 35 5.31 -6.35 -2.50
N VAL A 36 5.52 -5.28 -1.72
CA VAL A 36 4.89 -3.98 -1.92
C VAL A 36 5.28 -3.43 -3.29
N GLU A 37 6.57 -3.44 -3.65
CA GLU A 37 7.04 -2.98 -4.96
C GLU A 37 6.38 -3.74 -6.12
N LYS A 38 6.30 -5.08 -6.04
CA LYS A 38 5.61 -5.87 -7.07
C LYS A 38 4.13 -5.54 -7.16
N TYR A 39 3.48 -5.30 -6.02
CA TYR A 39 2.08 -4.92 -5.97
C TYR A 39 1.86 -3.52 -6.54
N THR A 40 2.73 -2.56 -6.26
CA THR A 40 2.62 -1.20 -6.82
C THR A 40 2.87 -1.18 -8.32
N ILE A 41 3.85 -1.93 -8.82
CA ILE A 41 4.05 -2.10 -10.28
C ILE A 41 2.79 -2.66 -10.93
N PHE A 42 2.18 -3.70 -10.33
CA PHE A 42 0.92 -4.24 -10.81
C PHE A 42 -0.21 -3.19 -10.80
N LEU A 43 -0.33 -2.39 -9.74
CA LEU A 43 -1.33 -1.35 -9.66
C LEU A 43 -1.13 -0.27 -10.72
N ASP A 44 0.10 0.21 -10.86
CA ASP A 44 0.48 1.24 -11.81
C ASP A 44 0.27 0.77 -13.26
N ASP A 45 0.60 -0.48 -13.56
CA ASP A 45 0.41 -1.07 -14.89
C ASP A 45 -1.07 -1.20 -15.30
N ASN A 46 -1.98 -1.39 -14.33
CA ASN A 46 -3.37 -1.81 -14.60
C ASN A 46 -4.44 -0.78 -14.19
N PHE A 47 -4.12 0.11 -13.26
CA PHE A 47 -5.06 1.05 -12.62
C PHE A 47 -4.48 2.45 -12.47
N SER A 48 -3.37 2.76 -13.14
CA SER A 48 -2.93 4.14 -13.26
C SER A 48 -3.98 4.96 -14.02
N TYR A 49 -4.10 6.22 -13.62
CA TYR A 49 -4.90 7.19 -14.35
C TYR A 49 -3.96 8.15 -15.08
N SER A 50 -4.30 8.49 -16.33
CA SER A 50 -3.61 9.58 -17.02
C SER A 50 -3.99 10.90 -16.33
N ASN A 51 -3.00 11.59 -15.78
CA ASN A 51 -3.17 12.97 -15.34
C ASN A 51 -2.31 13.85 -16.24
N ASP A 52 -2.91 14.82 -16.92
CA ASP A 52 -2.23 15.79 -17.79
C ASP A 52 -1.13 16.61 -17.06
N SER A 53 -1.07 16.50 -15.73
CA SER A 53 -0.08 17.14 -14.87
C SER A 53 1.18 16.29 -14.61
N LEU A 54 1.22 15.04 -15.07
CA LEU A 54 2.34 14.11 -14.87
C LEU A 54 3.07 13.85 -16.21
N PRO A 55 4.41 13.69 -16.21
CA PRO A 55 5.17 13.32 -17.41
C PRO A 55 4.69 12.00 -18.05
N GLU A 56 4.90 11.83 -19.36
CA GLU A 56 4.31 10.77 -20.20
C GLU A 56 4.56 9.30 -19.77
N ASP A 57 5.46 9.05 -18.82
CA ASP A 57 5.81 7.70 -18.31
C ASP A 57 5.30 7.45 -16.87
N ASP A 58 4.57 8.41 -16.27
CA ASP A 58 4.09 8.34 -14.87
C ASP A 58 2.79 7.54 -14.76
N ARG A 59 2.90 6.24 -15.01
CA ARG A 59 1.88 5.28 -14.57
C ARG A 59 1.88 5.28 -13.04
N PHE A 60 0.94 6.00 -12.45
CA PHE A 60 0.80 6.11 -11.00
C PHE A 60 -0.64 5.78 -10.57
N CYS A 61 -0.77 4.78 -9.71
CA CYS A 61 -1.98 4.49 -8.97
C CYS A 61 -1.84 5.05 -7.55
N GLU A 62 -2.80 5.83 -7.08
CA GLU A 62 -2.73 6.44 -5.74
C GLU A 62 -2.67 5.38 -4.62
N LEU A 63 -3.20 4.17 -4.86
CA LEU A 63 -3.03 3.03 -3.95
C LEU A 63 -1.57 2.66 -3.71
N SER A 64 -0.70 2.81 -4.72
CA SER A 64 0.73 2.56 -4.61
C SER A 64 1.35 3.46 -3.53
N PHE A 65 0.94 4.73 -3.48
CA PHE A 65 1.38 5.65 -2.44
C PHE A 65 0.92 5.23 -1.04
N TYR A 66 -0.38 4.92 -0.87
CA TYR A 66 -0.91 4.56 0.46
C TYR A 66 -0.26 3.30 1.04
N ILE A 67 0.04 2.27 0.23
CA ILE A 67 0.67 1.06 0.75
C ILE A 67 2.14 1.28 1.15
N TYR A 68 2.88 2.15 0.44
CA TYR A 68 4.21 2.56 0.87
C TYR A 68 4.18 3.39 2.15
N MET A 69 3.20 4.29 2.29
CA MET A 69 2.99 5.01 3.56
C MET A 69 2.69 4.04 4.71
N ALA A 70 1.81 3.06 4.50
CA ALA A 70 1.47 2.05 5.50
C ALA A 70 2.72 1.29 5.99
N LEU A 71 3.60 0.91 5.07
CA LEU A 71 4.84 0.21 5.39
C LEU A 71 5.81 1.10 6.19
N ASN A 72 6.01 2.35 5.75
CA ASN A 72 6.93 3.29 6.38
C ASN A 72 6.45 3.72 7.77
N GLU A 73 5.17 4.04 7.93
CA GLU A 73 4.62 4.36 9.25
C GLU A 73 4.73 3.18 10.21
N LYS A 74 4.52 1.96 9.71
CA LYS A 74 4.72 0.75 10.52
C LYS A 74 6.18 0.61 10.96
N ARG A 75 7.14 0.93 10.08
CA ARG A 75 8.57 0.95 10.42
C ARG A 75 8.86 1.99 11.50
N ASP A 76 8.38 3.21 11.33
CA ASP A 76 8.49 4.27 12.33
C ASP A 76 7.89 3.85 13.68
N HIS A 77 6.78 3.08 13.67
CA HIS A 77 6.19 2.54 14.89
C HIS A 77 7.08 1.54 15.62
N LEU A 78 7.74 0.65 14.89
CA LEU A 78 8.66 -0.32 15.47
C LEU A 78 9.92 0.34 16.01
N GLU A 79 10.48 1.31 15.27
CA GLU A 79 11.71 2.02 15.64
C GLU A 79 11.51 3.05 16.76
N TYR A 80 10.48 3.90 16.65
CA TYR A 80 10.33 5.11 17.48
C TYR A 80 9.15 5.07 18.46
N TYR A 81 8.03 4.46 18.09
CA TYR A 81 6.79 4.52 18.89
C TYR A 81 6.59 3.37 19.89
N SER A 82 7.49 2.38 19.93
CA SER A 82 7.56 1.42 21.04
C SER A 82 7.68 2.11 22.42
N ALA A 83 8.26 3.31 22.46
CA ALA A 83 8.35 4.16 23.65
C ALA A 83 7.22 5.20 23.80
N ARG A 84 6.31 5.33 22.82
CA ARG A 84 5.27 6.37 22.74
C ARG A 84 3.95 5.82 22.15
N PRO A 85 3.24 4.95 22.88
CA PRO A 85 2.06 4.22 22.38
C PRO A 85 0.80 5.07 22.10
N LYS A 86 0.91 6.41 22.14
CA LYS A 86 -0.20 7.35 21.95
C LYS A 86 -0.24 7.97 20.55
N VAL A 87 0.77 7.74 19.71
CA VAL A 87 0.71 8.15 18.30
C VAL A 87 0.06 7.00 17.54
N ILE A 88 -1.06 7.30 16.89
CA ILE A 88 -1.97 6.33 16.28
C ILE A 88 -2.09 6.68 14.79
N SER A 89 -0.97 7.00 14.14
CA SER A 89 -0.99 7.01 12.68
C SER A 89 -1.15 5.57 12.24
N ASP A 90 -2.23 5.27 11.52
CA ASP A 90 -2.55 3.92 11.07
C ASP A 90 -2.61 3.94 9.54
N GLY A 91 -1.45 4.12 8.91
CA GLY A 91 -1.33 4.08 7.46
C GLY A 91 -1.89 2.79 6.84
N VAL A 92 -1.91 1.67 7.59
CA VAL A 92 -2.61 0.45 7.15
C VAL A 92 -4.11 0.69 7.03
N GLN A 93 -4.73 1.33 8.02
CA GLN A 93 -6.15 1.68 7.96
C GLN A 93 -6.47 2.68 6.84
N ASP A 94 -5.60 3.65 6.59
CA ASP A 94 -5.76 4.61 5.49
C ASP A 94 -5.68 3.90 4.13
N PHE A 95 -4.69 3.03 3.94
CA PHE A 95 -4.61 2.17 2.76
C PHE A 95 -5.87 1.31 2.58
N LEU A 96 -6.35 0.66 3.64
CA LEU A 96 -7.56 -0.18 3.59
C LEU A 96 -8.83 0.63 3.28
N ASN A 97 -8.92 1.87 3.77
CA ASN A 97 -10.03 2.76 3.46
C ASN A 97 -10.02 3.14 1.98
N TYR A 98 -8.84 3.51 1.45
CA TYR A 98 -8.70 3.88 0.05
C TYR A 98 -8.95 2.69 -0.89
N LEU A 99 -8.43 1.50 -0.55
CA LEU A 99 -8.67 0.25 -1.29
C LEU A 99 -10.17 -0.06 -1.44
N LYS A 100 -10.96 0.23 -0.40
CA LYS A 100 -12.41 0.03 -0.39
C LYS A 100 -13.16 1.13 -1.13
N SER A 101 -12.64 2.35 -1.18
CA SER A 101 -13.28 3.47 -1.87
C SER A 101 -13.00 3.50 -3.36
N MET A 102 -11.99 2.76 -3.85
CA MET A 102 -11.68 2.73 -5.28
C MET A 102 -12.85 2.17 -6.10
N GLU A 103 -13.23 2.92 -7.12
CA GLU A 103 -14.05 2.44 -8.21
C GLU A 103 -13.14 1.75 -9.23
N TRP A 104 -13.14 0.42 -9.24
CA TRP A 104 -12.31 -0.39 -10.13
C TRP A 104 -12.93 -0.43 -11.54
N THR A 105 -12.58 0.50 -12.43
CA THR A 105 -13.30 0.75 -13.71
C THR A 105 -12.61 0.32 -15.01
#